data_AF-A0A928IN81-F1
#
_entry.id   AF-A0A928IN81-F1
#
_cell.length_a   1.000
_cell.length_b   1.000
_cell.length_c   1.000
_cell.angle_alpha   90.00
_cell.angle_beta   90.00
_cell.angle_gamma   90.00
#
_symmetry.space_group_name_H-M   'P 1'
#
loop_
_entity.id
_entity.type
_entity.pdbx_description
1 polymer ?
#
loop_
_entity_poly.entity_id
_entity_poly.type
_entity_poly.pdbx_seq_one_letter_code
_entity_poly.pdbx_strand_id
1 'polypeptide(L)'
;MKKSIFKRVFVAMLAAIMLLSIVSCNNNAAEENLNTPSGDDTTTTADTSVYFDIIKDGKCIPIRYGAGATGAEIQIAKGVADKIGRATGAAVELDISVSYDANKLEIIVGHGAAADYPEVEQAISELGYGEGLAKMIGNKLVIVGADTESIELVIDEMVKVFMNTKDENNNVRVSDKFIVSQCVNEMIAKMPFYDGYTPTVVDRNDGCYSFEFKTNKNAFEKYLKLLTDSGFELYASNTIDENVYNTYVNEETGIVATSIYAEFNGQCRLLMEWLDNTELPTKAEDNKYTPVEGLESSITQIGLWYANGNTPLISPPNAEGREYYNYFNGMSYAIRLADGSFIVVDGGHDNPVSAQNLYNILKEQAPDPDNIVIAAWFISHDHSDHTGIFGNFIGKYKDVEIERFIYNFPGEELGNEEGMGKKLRSLIKGFYPNAKIIKAHPGQEFNIRNAKITMLYTMDVYFKDTLSDTNNASIVWKMELNGKTFMCLGDYSEGGDTLLNLYSAETLKSDIVQVAHHGISGMSNEVYVKIAPEYALWPVANFQLDWNGIGGNKPIDLTAGSHGAMNKYILDMPDEKVFVARDNVSIIAFDKDGNIKTSVYETVSEYIGLTN
;
A
#
# COMPACT_ATOMS: atom_id res chain seq x y z
N MET A 1 -31.52 10.71 -33.66
CA MET A 1 -30.95 9.61 -32.84
C MET A 1 -29.68 9.12 -33.52
N LYS A 2 -28.52 9.69 -33.15
CA LYS A 2 -27.20 9.13 -33.42
C LYS A 2 -26.49 9.18 -32.08
N LYS A 3 -26.29 8.02 -31.46
CA LYS A 3 -25.57 7.90 -30.19
C LYS A 3 -24.10 8.19 -30.46
N SER A 4 -23.61 9.21 -29.77
CA SER A 4 -22.21 9.46 -29.47
C SER A 4 -21.61 8.21 -28.84
N ILE A 5 -20.88 7.41 -29.62
CA ILE A 5 -19.96 6.39 -29.12
C ILE A 5 -18.65 7.09 -28.83
N PHE A 6 -18.14 6.82 -27.64
CA PHE A 6 -17.11 7.55 -26.92
C PHE A 6 -15.81 7.73 -27.72
N LYS A 7 -15.28 8.96 -27.67
CA LYS A 7 -13.87 9.25 -27.92
C LYS A 7 -13.04 8.58 -26.82
N ARG A 8 -12.56 7.35 -27.07
CA ARG A 8 -11.44 6.75 -26.34
C ARG A 8 -10.15 7.43 -26.84
N VAL A 9 -9.85 8.60 -26.28
CA VAL A 9 -8.61 9.33 -26.58
C VAL A 9 -7.67 9.15 -25.39
N PHE A 10 -6.61 8.38 -25.61
CA PHE A 10 -5.52 8.18 -24.67
C PHE A 10 -4.62 9.42 -24.59
N VAL A 11 -4.35 9.86 -23.38
CA VAL A 11 -3.07 10.49 -23.01
C VAL A 11 -2.70 9.96 -21.63
N ALA A 12 -1.73 9.05 -21.58
CA ALA A 12 -0.98 8.77 -20.36
C ALA A 12 0.47 8.56 -20.75
N MET A 13 1.35 9.45 -20.28
CA MET A 13 2.76 9.15 -20.13
C MET A 13 2.88 8.31 -18.85
N LEU A 14 3.31 7.06 -18.97
CA LEU A 14 3.80 6.30 -17.83
C LEU A 14 5.32 6.28 -17.90
N ALA A 15 5.93 6.79 -16.84
CA ALA A 15 7.32 6.51 -16.49
C ALA A 15 7.28 5.67 -15.22
N ALA A 16 7.58 4.38 -15.32
CA ALA A 16 7.95 3.52 -14.20
C ALA A 16 8.56 2.21 -14.73
N ILE A 17 9.39 1.61 -13.88
CA ILE A 17 10.56 0.79 -14.18
C ILE A 17 10.27 -0.72 -14.04
N MET A 18 11.03 -1.53 -14.79
CA MET A 18 11.01 -2.99 -14.87
C MET A 18 10.89 -3.73 -13.51
N LEU A 19 9.94 -4.66 -13.45
CA LEU A 19 10.04 -5.91 -12.70
C LEU A 19 9.55 -7.06 -13.57
N LEU A 20 10.49 -7.74 -14.25
CA LEU A 20 10.24 -9.01 -14.94
C LEU A 20 10.00 -10.10 -13.90
N SER A 21 8.74 -10.36 -13.59
CA SER A 21 8.32 -11.63 -12.98
C SER A 21 7.97 -12.59 -14.11
N ILE A 22 8.93 -13.42 -14.52
CA ILE A 22 8.66 -14.57 -15.40
C ILE A 22 8.09 -15.67 -14.50
N VAL A 23 6.76 -15.74 -14.40
CA VAL A 23 6.08 -16.92 -13.85
C VAL A 23 5.54 -17.72 -15.04
N SER A 24 6.17 -18.88 -15.26
CA SER A 24 5.63 -19.90 -16.15
C SER A 24 4.37 -20.47 -15.52
N CYS A 25 3.20 -20.20 -16.09
CA CYS A 25 1.99 -20.97 -15.79
C CYS A 25 2.21 -22.43 -16.18
N ASN A 26 2.62 -23.24 -15.20
CA ASN A 26 2.84 -24.66 -15.33
C ASN A 26 1.48 -25.37 -15.27
N ASN A 27 0.81 -25.50 -16.42
CA ASN A 27 -0.35 -26.38 -16.54
C ASN A 27 0.12 -27.83 -16.55
N ASN A 28 0.26 -28.40 -15.35
CA ASN A 28 0.28 -29.85 -15.16
C ASN A 28 -1.14 -30.40 -15.42
N ALA A 29 -1.38 -30.84 -16.65
CA ALA A 29 -2.31 -31.93 -16.92
C ALA A 29 -1.49 -33.18 -17.22
N ALA A 30 -1.78 -34.24 -16.47
CA ALA A 30 -0.99 -35.44 -16.29
C ALA A 30 -0.58 -36.17 -17.57
N GLU A 31 0.65 -36.69 -17.57
CA GLU A 31 1.05 -37.86 -18.35
C GLU A 31 0.23 -39.08 -17.90
N GLU A 32 -0.48 -39.72 -18.82
CA GLU A 32 -0.81 -41.14 -18.70
C GLU A 32 -0.20 -41.94 -19.84
N ASN A 33 0.54 -42.97 -19.44
CA ASN A 33 1.32 -43.85 -20.27
C ASN A 33 0.47 -44.69 -21.23
N LEU A 34 1.06 -44.91 -22.40
CA LEU A 34 0.69 -45.91 -23.40
C LEU A 34 0.41 -47.30 -22.79
N ASN A 35 -0.82 -47.79 -22.96
CA ASN A 35 -1.05 -49.21 -23.20
C ASN A 35 -2.34 -49.39 -24.03
N THR A 36 -2.20 -50.12 -25.14
CA THR A 36 -3.31 -50.54 -25.99
C THR A 36 -4.24 -51.49 -25.22
N PRO A 37 -5.56 -51.41 -25.46
CA PRO A 37 -6.16 -52.45 -26.29
C PRO A 37 -7.21 -51.93 -27.28
N SER A 38 -7.47 -52.81 -28.24
CA SER A 38 -8.44 -52.78 -29.33
C SER A 38 -9.83 -52.23 -28.99
N GLY A 39 -10.32 -51.36 -29.87
CA GLY A 39 -11.69 -51.28 -30.37
C GLY A 39 -12.81 -51.05 -29.37
N ASP A 40 -13.38 -49.84 -29.35
CA ASP A 40 -14.80 -49.65 -29.65
C ASP A 40 -15.12 -48.17 -29.93
N ASP A 41 -16.19 -47.96 -30.69
CA ASP A 41 -16.71 -46.67 -31.15
C ASP A 41 -16.75 -45.56 -30.07
N THR A 42 -16.02 -44.47 -30.32
CA THR A 42 -16.29 -43.17 -29.68
C THR A 42 -16.46 -42.11 -30.75
N THR A 43 -17.66 -41.55 -30.81
CA THR A 43 -18.02 -40.37 -31.59
C THR A 43 -17.13 -39.21 -31.20
N THR A 44 -16.08 -38.97 -31.99
CA THR A 44 -15.33 -37.71 -32.01
C THR A 44 -16.25 -36.62 -32.52
N THR A 45 -16.53 -35.62 -31.69
CA THR A 45 -17.10 -34.35 -32.18
C THR A 45 -16.13 -33.78 -33.21
N ALA A 46 -16.52 -33.76 -34.49
CA ALA A 46 -15.69 -33.21 -35.56
C ALA A 46 -15.35 -31.74 -35.26
N ASP A 47 -14.07 -31.39 -35.38
CA ASP A 47 -13.62 -30.00 -35.26
C ASP A 47 -14.22 -29.17 -36.40
N THR A 48 -15.19 -28.31 -36.06
CA THR A 48 -15.89 -27.44 -37.00
C THR A 48 -15.18 -26.09 -37.23
N SER A 49 -13.95 -25.92 -36.74
CA SER A 49 -13.24 -24.65 -36.78
C SER A 49 -12.72 -24.35 -38.19
N VAL A 50 -12.75 -23.07 -38.57
CA VAL A 50 -12.20 -22.60 -39.86
C VAL A 50 -10.74 -22.22 -39.64
N TYR A 51 -9.84 -22.68 -40.51
CA TYR A 51 -8.40 -22.41 -40.38
C TYR A 51 -7.89 -21.45 -41.45
N PHE A 52 -7.09 -20.48 -41.02
CA PHE A 52 -6.48 -19.45 -41.85
C PHE A 52 -4.97 -19.67 -41.95
N ASP A 53 -4.44 -19.60 -43.18
CA ASP A 53 -3.00 -19.68 -43.44
C ASP A 53 -2.37 -18.30 -43.16
N ILE A 54 -1.82 -18.12 -41.95
CA ILE A 54 -1.15 -16.86 -41.55
C ILE A 54 0.24 -16.78 -42.16
N ILE A 55 0.96 -17.90 -42.16
CA ILE A 55 2.25 -18.02 -42.84
C ILE A 55 2.18 -19.22 -43.77
N LYS A 56 2.51 -19.00 -45.04
CA LYS A 56 2.51 -20.05 -46.07
C LYS A 56 3.63 -19.83 -47.08
N ASP A 57 4.37 -20.89 -47.39
CA ASP A 57 5.43 -20.88 -48.40
C ASP A 57 6.46 -19.75 -48.16
N GLY A 58 6.81 -19.53 -46.88
CA GLY A 58 7.77 -18.51 -46.45
C GLY A 58 7.25 -17.07 -46.52
N LYS A 59 5.94 -16.85 -46.67
CA LYS A 59 5.31 -15.52 -46.68
C LYS A 59 4.25 -15.40 -45.58
N CYS A 60 4.32 -14.32 -44.82
CA CYS A 60 3.26 -13.94 -43.89
C CYS A 60 2.17 -13.18 -44.67
N ILE A 61 0.91 -13.32 -44.24
CA ILE A 61 -0.16 -12.42 -44.66
C ILE A 61 0.22 -10.96 -44.34
N PRO A 62 -0.27 -10.00 -45.13
CA PRO A 62 0.15 -8.62 -44.97
C PRO A 62 -0.24 -8.03 -43.60
N ILE A 63 0.66 -7.22 -43.04
CA ILE A 63 0.39 -6.38 -41.87
C ILE A 63 -0.05 -5.00 -42.34
N ARG A 64 -1.16 -4.53 -41.77
CA ARG A 64 -1.76 -3.23 -42.02
C ARG A 64 -1.87 -2.44 -40.72
N TYR A 65 -1.66 -1.13 -40.84
CA TYR A 65 -2.00 -0.15 -39.81
C TYR A 65 -2.82 0.96 -40.48
N GLY A 66 -3.92 1.37 -39.86
CA GLY A 66 -4.88 2.30 -40.47
C GLY A 66 -4.29 3.68 -40.75
N ALA A 67 -4.95 4.49 -41.58
CA ALA A 67 -4.50 5.87 -41.86
C ALA A 67 -4.52 6.77 -40.62
N GLY A 68 -5.28 6.41 -39.58
CA GLY A 68 -5.27 7.08 -38.28
C GLY A 68 -4.12 6.67 -37.35
N ALA A 69 -3.22 5.77 -37.79
CA ALA A 69 -2.14 5.27 -36.96
C ALA A 69 -1.16 6.38 -36.53
N THR A 70 -0.85 6.40 -35.24
CA THR A 70 0.15 7.27 -34.64
C THR A 70 1.56 6.82 -35.01
N GLY A 71 2.55 7.70 -34.82
CA GLY A 71 3.96 7.34 -35.00
C GLY A 71 4.39 6.13 -34.16
N ALA A 72 3.85 5.99 -32.94
CA ALA A 72 4.10 4.83 -32.07
C ALA A 72 3.52 3.54 -32.67
N GLU A 73 2.26 3.55 -33.10
CA GLU A 73 1.61 2.38 -33.72
C GLU A 73 2.31 1.93 -35.00
N ILE A 74 2.85 2.87 -35.80
CA ILE A 74 3.66 2.52 -36.98
C ILE A 74 4.95 1.79 -36.56
N GLN A 75 5.59 2.19 -35.45
CA GLN A 75 6.77 1.48 -34.95
C GLN A 75 6.40 0.10 -34.38
N ILE A 76 5.27 0.00 -33.69
CA ILE A 76 4.74 -1.28 -33.21
C ILE A 76 4.50 -2.22 -34.39
N ALA A 77 3.83 -1.78 -35.46
CA ALA A 77 3.55 -2.61 -36.62
C ALA A 77 4.84 -3.09 -37.33
N LYS A 78 5.87 -2.25 -37.39
CA LYS A 78 7.21 -2.66 -37.83
C LYS A 78 7.82 -3.70 -36.89
N GLY A 79 7.72 -3.47 -35.59
CA GLY A 79 8.17 -4.42 -34.56
C GLY A 79 7.49 -5.78 -34.67
N VAL A 80 6.19 -5.82 -34.96
CA VAL A 80 5.43 -7.06 -35.24
C VAL A 80 6.04 -7.76 -36.46
N ALA A 81 6.22 -7.05 -37.57
CA ALA A 81 6.80 -7.60 -38.79
C ALA A 81 8.19 -8.21 -38.53
N ASP A 82 9.05 -7.48 -37.81
CA ASP A 82 10.39 -7.92 -37.46
C ASP A 82 10.39 -9.12 -36.50
N LYS A 83 9.50 -9.16 -35.51
CA LYS A 83 9.37 -10.29 -34.56
C LYS A 83 8.88 -11.54 -35.28
N ILE A 84 7.83 -11.44 -36.10
CA ILE A 84 7.33 -12.55 -36.91
C ILE A 84 8.42 -13.04 -37.88
N GLY A 85 9.04 -12.13 -38.63
CA GLY A 85 10.06 -12.47 -39.62
C GLY A 85 11.29 -13.15 -38.99
N ARG A 86 11.78 -12.64 -37.84
CA ARG A 86 12.91 -13.25 -37.11
C ARG A 86 12.58 -14.61 -36.54
N ALA A 87 11.40 -14.78 -35.95
CA ALA A 87 11.01 -16.04 -35.33
C ALA A 87 10.74 -17.13 -36.37
N THR A 88 10.02 -16.79 -37.44
CA THR A 88 9.46 -17.77 -38.39
C THR A 88 10.26 -17.90 -39.69
N GLY A 89 11.09 -16.91 -40.02
CA GLY A 89 11.79 -16.82 -41.31
C GLY A 89 10.92 -16.33 -42.47
N ALA A 90 9.66 -15.95 -42.22
CA ALA A 90 8.74 -15.50 -43.24
C ALA A 90 9.04 -14.07 -43.73
N ALA A 91 8.85 -13.83 -45.03
CA ALA A 91 8.80 -12.48 -45.57
C ALA A 91 7.48 -11.81 -45.15
N VAL A 92 7.56 -10.62 -44.57
CA VAL A 92 6.40 -9.87 -44.07
C VAL A 92 6.25 -8.57 -44.86
N GLU A 93 5.08 -8.37 -45.46
CA GLU A 93 4.70 -7.11 -46.11
C GLU A 93 4.04 -6.18 -45.08
N LEU A 94 4.46 -4.91 -45.09
CA LEU A 94 3.91 -3.86 -44.25
C LEU A 94 3.39 -2.73 -45.15
N ASP A 95 2.10 -2.36 -45.02
CA ASP A 95 1.49 -1.29 -45.83
C ASP A 95 0.42 -0.51 -45.06
N ILE A 96 0.20 0.75 -45.47
CA ILE A 96 -0.85 1.66 -44.97
C ILE A 96 -2.16 1.54 -45.78
N SER A 97 -2.46 0.37 -46.32
CA SER A 97 -3.58 0.19 -47.26
C SER A 97 -4.95 0.38 -46.58
N VAL A 98 -5.67 1.42 -46.98
CA VAL A 98 -6.97 1.87 -46.41
C VAL A 98 -8.21 1.38 -47.17
N SER A 99 -8.09 0.44 -48.10
CA SER A 99 -9.27 -0.13 -48.74
C SER A 99 -9.76 -1.34 -47.95
N TYR A 100 -10.62 -1.11 -46.95
CA TYR A 100 -11.26 -2.19 -46.20
C TYR A 100 -11.89 -3.22 -47.16
N ASP A 101 -11.56 -4.48 -46.95
CA ASP A 101 -12.17 -5.62 -47.62
C ASP A 101 -12.37 -6.74 -46.61
N ALA A 102 -13.63 -7.03 -46.27
CA ALA A 102 -13.99 -8.05 -45.30
C ALA A 102 -13.43 -9.44 -45.66
N ASN A 103 -13.19 -9.73 -46.94
CA ASN A 103 -12.76 -11.05 -47.40
C ASN A 103 -11.23 -11.22 -47.41
N LYS A 104 -10.45 -10.14 -47.34
CA LYS A 104 -8.99 -10.24 -47.31
C LYS A 104 -8.50 -10.74 -45.96
N LEU A 105 -7.53 -11.65 -46.00
CA LEU A 105 -6.84 -12.12 -44.81
C LEU A 105 -5.65 -11.21 -44.51
N GLU A 106 -5.70 -10.50 -43.38
CA GLU A 106 -4.75 -9.44 -43.04
C GLU A 106 -4.51 -9.41 -41.52
N ILE A 107 -3.32 -8.99 -41.10
CA ILE A 107 -3.02 -8.64 -39.70
C ILE A 107 -3.23 -7.15 -39.54
N ILE A 108 -4.09 -6.73 -38.61
CA ILE A 108 -4.36 -5.32 -38.35
C ILE A 108 -3.76 -4.94 -37.00
N VAL A 109 -2.90 -3.93 -36.96
CA VAL A 109 -2.18 -3.52 -35.73
C VAL A 109 -2.59 -2.11 -35.31
N GLY A 110 -2.92 -1.98 -34.02
CA GLY A 110 -3.20 -0.70 -33.36
C GLY A 110 -4.64 -0.20 -33.52
N HIS A 111 -4.96 0.84 -32.78
CA HIS A 111 -6.27 1.50 -32.75
C HIS A 111 -6.52 2.40 -33.96
N GLY A 112 -5.46 2.91 -34.61
CA GLY A 112 -5.56 3.81 -35.75
C GLY A 112 -6.36 3.28 -36.95
N ALA A 113 -6.68 1.99 -36.97
CA ALA A 113 -7.51 1.32 -37.96
C ALA A 113 -9.01 1.23 -37.59
N ALA A 114 -9.42 1.60 -36.37
CA ALA A 114 -10.78 1.40 -35.87
C ALA A 114 -11.88 2.09 -36.70
N ALA A 115 -11.56 3.20 -37.38
CA ALA A 115 -12.51 3.90 -38.25
C ALA A 115 -12.81 3.14 -39.55
N ASP A 116 -11.85 2.32 -40.01
CA ASP A 116 -11.90 1.63 -41.30
C ASP A 116 -12.18 0.12 -41.14
N TYR A 117 -11.88 -0.46 -39.97
CA TYR A 117 -11.99 -1.88 -39.66
C TYR A 117 -12.89 -2.11 -38.43
N PRO A 118 -14.16 -2.53 -38.62
CA PRO A 118 -15.08 -2.85 -37.52
C PRO A 118 -14.53 -3.93 -36.57
N GLU A 119 -13.70 -4.83 -37.08
CA GLU A 119 -13.03 -5.88 -36.29
C GLU A 119 -12.09 -5.29 -35.24
N VAL A 120 -11.46 -4.14 -35.56
CA VAL A 120 -10.60 -3.41 -34.61
C VAL A 120 -11.43 -2.75 -33.51
N GLU A 121 -12.56 -2.12 -33.86
CA GLU A 121 -13.48 -1.58 -32.85
C GLU A 121 -14.03 -2.68 -31.94
N GLN A 122 -14.37 -3.84 -32.50
CA GLN A 122 -14.78 -4.99 -31.71
C GLN A 122 -13.67 -5.44 -30.75
N ALA A 123 -12.44 -5.64 -31.23
CA ALA A 123 -11.32 -6.05 -30.38
C ALA A 123 -11.05 -5.03 -29.25
N ILE A 124 -11.07 -3.73 -29.57
CA ILE A 124 -10.92 -2.65 -28.58
C ILE A 124 -12.03 -2.70 -27.53
N SER A 125 -13.25 -3.05 -27.92
CA SER A 125 -14.38 -3.14 -26.99
C SER A 125 -14.27 -4.30 -26.00
N GLU A 126 -13.45 -5.30 -26.31
CA GLU A 126 -13.20 -6.47 -25.48
C GLU A 126 -12.01 -6.28 -24.51
N LEU A 127 -11.20 -5.22 -24.67
CA LEU A 127 -10.03 -4.96 -23.82
C LEU A 127 -10.42 -4.53 -22.40
N GLY A 128 -9.81 -5.21 -21.42
CA GLY A 128 -9.67 -4.77 -20.04
C GLY A 128 -8.55 -3.75 -19.85
N TYR A 129 -8.32 -3.35 -18.60
CA TYR A 129 -7.24 -2.43 -18.28
C TYR A 129 -5.87 -3.11 -18.42
N GLY A 130 -4.91 -2.40 -19.03
CA GLY A 130 -3.55 -2.92 -19.23
C GLY A 130 -3.47 -4.16 -20.11
N GLU A 131 -4.55 -4.55 -20.78
CA GLU A 131 -4.64 -5.76 -21.60
C GLU A 131 -4.21 -5.49 -23.04
N GLY A 132 -3.52 -6.46 -23.63
CA GLY A 132 -3.26 -6.60 -25.05
C GLY A 132 -3.95 -7.84 -25.58
N LEU A 133 -4.47 -7.75 -26.80
CA LEU A 133 -5.29 -8.77 -27.45
C LEU A 133 -4.84 -8.97 -28.90
N ALA A 134 -4.54 -10.23 -29.26
CA ALA A 134 -4.37 -10.71 -30.61
C ALA A 134 -5.48 -11.73 -30.92
N LYS A 135 -6.43 -11.39 -31.77
CA LYS A 135 -7.65 -12.19 -31.98
C LYS A 135 -8.04 -12.29 -33.45
N MET A 136 -8.43 -13.48 -33.88
CA MET A 136 -9.11 -13.67 -35.17
C MET A 136 -10.56 -13.18 -35.08
N ILE A 137 -10.91 -12.22 -35.91
CA ILE A 137 -12.26 -11.69 -36.06
C ILE A 137 -12.56 -11.64 -37.55
N GLY A 138 -13.46 -12.52 -38.01
CA GLY A 138 -13.68 -12.73 -39.45
C GLY A 138 -12.37 -13.15 -40.14
N ASN A 139 -11.97 -12.42 -41.19
CA ASN A 139 -10.71 -12.65 -41.89
C ASN A 139 -9.58 -11.71 -41.41
N LYS A 140 -9.68 -11.14 -40.20
CA LYS A 140 -8.67 -10.24 -39.66
C LYS A 140 -8.04 -10.84 -38.42
N LEU A 141 -6.70 -10.89 -38.37
CA LEU A 141 -5.97 -11.09 -37.14
C LEU A 141 -5.69 -9.71 -36.54
N VAL A 142 -6.51 -9.30 -35.58
CA VAL A 142 -6.42 -7.97 -34.97
C VAL A 142 -5.49 -8.01 -33.77
N ILE A 143 -4.55 -7.07 -33.69
CA ILE A 143 -3.62 -6.88 -32.57
C ILE A 143 -3.81 -5.46 -32.02
N VAL A 144 -4.35 -5.36 -30.81
CA VAL A 144 -4.63 -4.11 -30.09
C VAL A 144 -4.23 -4.27 -28.63
N GLY A 145 -4.11 -3.19 -27.88
CA GLY A 145 -3.85 -3.25 -26.44
C GLY A 145 -3.96 -1.88 -25.80
N ALA A 146 -4.17 -1.82 -24.49
CA ALA A 146 -4.41 -0.59 -23.74
C ALA A 146 -3.29 0.45 -23.92
N ASP A 147 -2.05 0.00 -24.09
CA ASP A 147 -0.86 0.80 -24.28
C ASP A 147 0.16 0.05 -25.16
N THR A 148 1.31 0.67 -25.42
CA THR A 148 2.37 0.03 -26.22
C THR A 148 2.89 -1.25 -25.58
N GLU A 149 3.00 -1.29 -24.25
CA GLU A 149 3.59 -2.41 -23.50
C GLU A 149 2.72 -3.66 -23.57
N SER A 150 1.42 -3.51 -23.31
CA SER A 150 0.42 -4.58 -23.46
C SER A 150 0.38 -5.13 -24.88
N ILE A 151 0.54 -4.29 -25.90
CA ILE A 151 0.67 -4.75 -27.30
C ILE A 151 1.96 -5.57 -27.47
N GLU A 152 3.09 -5.14 -26.93
CA GLU A 152 4.34 -5.89 -27.04
C GLU A 152 4.27 -7.28 -26.38
N LEU A 153 3.64 -7.38 -25.19
CA LEU A 153 3.42 -8.64 -24.48
C LEU A 153 2.58 -9.62 -25.32
N VAL A 154 1.46 -9.16 -25.88
CA VAL A 154 0.59 -10.03 -26.67
C VAL A 154 1.26 -10.47 -27.97
N ILE A 155 2.10 -9.62 -28.58
CA ILE A 155 2.88 -9.99 -29.77
C ILE A 155 3.87 -11.10 -29.43
N ASP A 156 4.59 -11.00 -28.31
CA ASP A 156 5.56 -12.02 -27.92
C ASP A 156 4.89 -13.37 -27.67
N GLU A 157 3.73 -13.36 -26.99
CA GLU A 157 2.98 -14.60 -26.76
C GLU A 157 2.38 -15.17 -28.05
N MET A 158 1.82 -14.33 -28.92
CA MET A 158 1.33 -14.74 -30.24
C MET A 158 2.43 -15.40 -31.08
N VAL A 159 3.63 -14.81 -31.10
CA VAL A 159 4.77 -15.36 -31.85
C VAL A 159 5.24 -16.69 -31.24
N LYS A 160 5.23 -16.86 -29.91
CA LYS A 160 5.49 -18.17 -29.29
C LYS A 160 4.48 -19.22 -29.76
N VAL A 161 3.19 -18.87 -29.83
CA VAL A 161 2.16 -19.78 -30.36
C VAL A 161 2.45 -20.14 -31.82
N PHE A 162 2.84 -19.18 -32.66
CA PHE A 162 3.23 -19.45 -34.05
C PHE A 162 4.42 -20.42 -34.13
N MET A 163 5.42 -20.23 -33.28
CA MET A 163 6.60 -21.10 -33.23
C MET A 163 6.27 -22.52 -32.79
N ASN A 164 5.30 -22.68 -31.89
CA ASN A 164 4.86 -23.98 -31.38
C ASN A 164 3.90 -24.71 -32.33
N THR A 165 3.24 -23.97 -33.24
CA THR A 165 2.21 -24.52 -34.15
C THR A 165 2.66 -24.64 -35.60
N LYS A 166 3.87 -24.19 -35.93
CA LYS A 166 4.39 -24.27 -37.30
C LYS A 166 4.58 -25.73 -37.74
N ASP A 167 4.25 -26.01 -39.00
CA ASP A 167 4.47 -27.32 -39.60
C ASP A 167 5.94 -27.52 -40.01
N GLU A 168 6.25 -28.70 -40.56
CA GLU A 168 7.58 -29.07 -41.06
C GLU A 168 8.12 -28.11 -42.15
N ASN A 169 7.23 -27.38 -42.83
CA ASN A 169 7.55 -26.38 -43.86
C ASN A 169 7.58 -24.94 -43.31
N ASN A 170 7.49 -24.76 -41.99
CA ASN A 170 7.33 -23.48 -41.29
C ASN A 170 6.04 -22.71 -41.64
N ASN A 171 5.00 -23.39 -42.15
CA ASN A 171 3.70 -22.77 -42.31
C ASN A 171 2.99 -22.68 -40.96
N VAL A 172 2.26 -21.59 -40.75
CA VAL A 172 1.48 -21.35 -39.53
C VAL A 172 0.02 -21.17 -39.90
N ARG A 173 -0.84 -21.98 -39.28
CA ARG A 173 -2.29 -21.89 -39.43
C ARG A 173 -2.93 -21.63 -38.07
N VAL A 174 -3.90 -20.74 -38.03
CA VAL A 174 -4.70 -20.44 -36.83
C VAL A 174 -6.17 -20.62 -37.11
N SER A 175 -6.96 -20.99 -36.11
CA SER A 175 -8.41 -21.12 -36.27
C SER A 175 -9.12 -19.78 -36.17
N ASP A 176 -10.39 -19.74 -36.58
CA ASP A 176 -11.34 -18.65 -36.34
C ASP A 176 -11.59 -18.35 -34.86
N LYS A 177 -11.19 -19.24 -33.97
CA LYS A 177 -11.23 -19.08 -32.50
C LYS A 177 -9.91 -18.61 -31.91
N PHE A 178 -8.91 -18.33 -32.73
CA PHE A 178 -7.60 -17.90 -32.26
C PHE A 178 -7.70 -16.62 -31.44
N ILE A 179 -7.20 -16.68 -30.22
CA ILE A 179 -7.11 -15.57 -29.29
C ILE A 179 -5.86 -15.75 -28.44
N VAL A 180 -5.11 -14.67 -28.29
CA VAL A 180 -4.03 -14.54 -27.33
C VAL A 180 -4.28 -13.21 -26.61
N SER A 181 -4.29 -13.24 -25.30
CA SER A 181 -4.40 -12.05 -24.46
C SER A 181 -3.28 -12.07 -23.42
N GLN A 182 -2.74 -10.89 -23.11
CA GLN A 182 -1.75 -10.65 -22.06
C GLN A 182 -2.09 -9.35 -21.33
N CYS A 183 -1.75 -9.26 -20.05
CA CYS A 183 -1.92 -8.03 -19.29
C CYS A 183 -0.59 -7.61 -18.66
N VAL A 184 -0.35 -6.31 -18.57
CA VAL A 184 0.88 -5.76 -17.97
C VAL A 184 0.99 -6.06 -16.47
N ASN A 185 -0.12 -6.41 -15.81
CA ASN A 185 -0.14 -6.75 -14.39
C ASN A 185 -1.28 -7.73 -14.08
N GLU A 186 -1.02 -8.74 -13.25
CA GLU A 186 -2.02 -9.78 -12.94
C GLU A 186 -3.21 -9.24 -12.12
N MET A 187 -3.00 -8.27 -11.22
CA MET A 187 -4.09 -7.71 -10.41
C MET A 187 -5.02 -6.84 -11.25
N ILE A 188 -4.46 -5.97 -12.11
CA ILE A 188 -5.31 -5.11 -12.96
C ILE A 188 -6.14 -5.95 -13.95
N ALA A 189 -5.64 -7.12 -14.37
CA ALA A 189 -6.39 -8.08 -15.18
C ALA A 189 -7.63 -8.66 -14.46
N LYS A 190 -7.65 -8.66 -13.12
CA LYS A 190 -8.80 -9.10 -12.30
C LYS A 190 -9.75 -7.97 -11.93
N MET A 191 -9.42 -6.73 -12.28
CA MET A 191 -10.24 -5.57 -11.97
C MET A 191 -11.38 -5.43 -12.98
N PRO A 192 -12.65 -5.27 -12.53
CA PRO A 192 -13.75 -4.99 -13.44
C PRO A 192 -13.56 -3.64 -14.14
N PHE A 193 -14.00 -3.54 -15.39
CA PHE A 193 -13.88 -2.31 -16.16
C PHE A 193 -14.78 -1.20 -15.61
N TYR A 194 -14.20 -0.04 -15.28
CA TYR A 194 -14.94 1.12 -14.81
C TYR A 194 -15.34 2.00 -16.00
N ASP A 195 -16.55 1.77 -16.52
CA ASP A 195 -17.02 2.41 -17.75
C ASP A 195 -16.90 3.94 -17.74
N GLY A 196 -16.15 4.48 -18.71
CA GLY A 196 -15.87 5.91 -18.85
C GLY A 196 -14.71 6.44 -18.00
N TYR A 197 -14.01 5.59 -17.24
CA TYR A 197 -12.89 5.97 -16.38
C TYR A 197 -11.62 5.18 -16.71
N THR A 198 -10.48 5.86 -16.67
CA THR A 198 -9.15 5.27 -16.83
C THR A 198 -8.36 5.53 -15.56
N PRO A 199 -7.81 4.49 -14.90
CA PRO A 199 -7.04 4.69 -13.68
C PRO A 199 -5.65 5.24 -13.99
N THR A 200 -5.14 6.07 -13.09
CA THR A 200 -3.69 6.15 -12.87
C THR A 200 -3.29 4.96 -11.99
N VAL A 201 -2.23 4.24 -12.37
CA VAL A 201 -1.70 3.12 -11.59
C VAL A 201 -0.48 3.60 -10.80
N VAL A 202 -0.45 3.30 -9.50
CA VAL A 202 0.66 3.66 -8.60
C VAL A 202 1.06 2.41 -7.82
N ASP A 203 2.33 2.02 -7.89
CA ASP A 203 2.91 1.00 -6.99
C ASP A 203 2.94 1.59 -5.58
N ARG A 204 2.35 0.90 -4.59
CA ARG A 204 2.27 1.31 -3.19
C ARG A 204 3.21 0.48 -2.31
N ASN A 205 4.17 -0.20 -2.93
CA ASN A 205 5.13 -1.12 -2.31
C ASN A 205 4.47 -2.34 -1.65
N ASP A 206 5.28 -3.31 -1.24
CA ASP A 206 4.86 -4.58 -0.61
C ASP A 206 3.86 -5.39 -1.47
N GLY A 207 3.90 -5.19 -2.80
CA GLY A 207 3.00 -5.84 -3.75
C GLY A 207 1.57 -5.29 -3.75
N CYS A 208 1.37 -4.08 -3.22
CA CYS A 208 0.10 -3.35 -3.29
C CYS A 208 0.12 -2.33 -4.44
N TYR A 209 -0.97 -2.24 -5.19
CA TYR A 209 -1.15 -1.25 -6.27
C TYR A 209 -2.39 -0.40 -6.02
N SER A 210 -2.30 0.90 -6.27
CA SER A 210 -3.44 1.83 -6.27
C SER A 210 -3.90 2.12 -7.69
N PHE A 211 -5.20 1.96 -7.94
CA PHE A 211 -5.88 2.37 -9.17
C PHE A 211 -6.75 3.60 -8.89
N GLU A 212 -6.34 4.75 -9.41
CA GLU A 212 -6.89 6.05 -9.04
C GLU A 212 -7.77 6.65 -10.13
N PHE A 213 -9.01 6.97 -9.79
CA PHE A 213 -10.04 7.46 -10.69
C PHE A 213 -10.60 8.81 -10.22
N LYS A 214 -10.67 9.80 -11.11
CA LYS A 214 -11.51 10.99 -10.89
C LYS A 214 -12.95 10.67 -11.22
N THR A 215 -13.82 10.66 -10.21
CA THR A 215 -15.20 10.19 -10.32
C THR A 215 -16.18 11.04 -9.48
N ASN A 216 -17.34 10.48 -9.16
CA ASN A 216 -18.32 11.01 -8.22
C ASN A 216 -18.98 9.83 -7.48
N LYS A 217 -19.64 10.13 -6.37
CA LYS A 217 -20.26 9.15 -5.48
C LYS A 217 -21.18 8.17 -6.20
N ASN A 218 -22.07 8.66 -7.06
CA ASN A 218 -23.02 7.80 -7.79
C ASN A 218 -22.35 6.82 -8.77
N ALA A 219 -21.27 7.25 -9.43
CA ALA A 219 -20.50 6.37 -10.29
C ALA A 219 -19.69 5.35 -9.48
N PHE A 220 -19.11 5.79 -8.34
CA PHE A 220 -18.38 4.94 -7.43
C PHE A 220 -19.26 3.82 -6.84
N GLU A 221 -20.47 4.14 -6.37
CA GLU A 221 -21.41 3.15 -5.84
C GLU A 221 -21.79 2.09 -6.90
N LYS A 222 -21.92 2.48 -8.17
CA LYS A 222 -22.14 1.52 -9.27
C LYS A 222 -20.92 0.64 -9.50
N TYR A 223 -19.72 1.20 -9.37
CA TYR A 223 -18.48 0.44 -9.51
C TYR A 223 -18.30 -0.59 -8.39
N LEU A 224 -18.66 -0.27 -7.15
CA LEU A 224 -18.66 -1.24 -6.05
C LEU A 224 -19.56 -2.45 -6.33
N LYS A 225 -20.71 -2.22 -6.97
CA LYS A 225 -21.58 -3.32 -7.44
C LYS A 225 -20.89 -4.18 -8.50
N LEU A 226 -20.18 -3.57 -9.45
CA LEU A 226 -19.41 -4.32 -10.46
C LEU A 226 -18.30 -5.16 -9.81
N LEU A 227 -17.63 -4.63 -8.80
CA LEU A 227 -16.63 -5.34 -8.02
C LEU A 227 -17.24 -6.59 -7.36
N THR A 228 -18.39 -6.42 -6.70
CA THR A 228 -19.12 -7.54 -6.08
C THR A 228 -19.60 -8.56 -7.10
N ASP A 229 -20.18 -8.11 -8.22
CA ASP A 229 -20.63 -8.97 -9.32
C ASP A 229 -19.46 -9.75 -9.98
N SER A 230 -18.21 -9.30 -9.75
CA SER A 230 -16.97 -9.94 -10.24
C SER A 230 -16.30 -10.87 -9.21
N GLY A 231 -17.00 -11.23 -8.13
CA GLY A 231 -16.53 -12.21 -7.14
C GLY A 231 -15.78 -11.63 -5.94
N PHE A 232 -15.70 -10.30 -5.81
CA PHE A 232 -15.17 -9.66 -4.61
C PHE A 232 -16.24 -9.57 -3.52
N GLU A 233 -16.06 -10.29 -2.43
CA GLU A 233 -16.97 -10.28 -1.29
C GLU A 233 -16.62 -9.15 -0.33
N LEU A 234 -17.63 -8.37 0.11
CA LEU A 234 -17.45 -7.30 1.07
C LEU A 234 -17.04 -7.88 2.45
N TYR A 235 -15.82 -7.58 2.88
CA TYR A 235 -15.28 -8.02 4.16
C TYR A 235 -15.56 -7.03 5.28
N ALA A 236 -15.34 -5.74 5.00
CA ALA A 236 -15.58 -4.64 5.93
C ALA A 236 -16.00 -3.37 5.18
N SER A 237 -16.81 -2.54 5.81
CA SER A 237 -17.26 -1.24 5.29
C SER A 237 -17.24 -0.21 6.40
N ASN A 238 -16.79 0.99 6.06
CA ASN A 238 -16.79 2.13 6.97
C ASN A 238 -17.14 3.41 6.21
N THR A 239 -17.92 4.28 6.83
CA THR A 239 -18.19 5.63 6.34
C THR A 239 -17.80 6.61 7.42
N ILE A 240 -16.85 7.48 7.12
CA ILE A 240 -16.38 8.52 8.06
C ILE A 240 -16.63 9.86 7.41
N ASP A 241 -17.49 10.65 8.06
CA ASP A 241 -18.10 11.85 7.48
C ASP A 241 -18.72 11.52 6.09
N GLU A 242 -18.32 12.21 5.02
CA GLU A 242 -18.84 11.95 3.66
C GLU A 242 -18.05 10.89 2.87
N ASN A 243 -16.94 10.39 3.42
CA ASN A 243 -16.01 9.49 2.73
C ASN A 243 -16.35 8.02 2.97
N VAL A 244 -16.16 7.20 1.95
CA VAL A 244 -16.56 5.78 1.97
C VAL A 244 -15.32 4.91 1.80
N TYR A 245 -15.17 3.94 2.70
CA TYR A 245 -14.06 2.99 2.74
C TYR A 245 -14.64 1.57 2.78
N ASN A 246 -14.17 0.68 1.92
CA ASN A 246 -14.59 -0.72 1.95
C ASN A 246 -13.42 -1.62 1.66
N THR A 247 -13.35 -2.75 2.34
CA THR A 247 -12.40 -3.83 2.05
C THR A 247 -13.19 -5.01 1.51
N TYR A 248 -12.74 -5.52 0.37
CA TYR A 248 -13.28 -6.71 -0.28
C TYR A 248 -12.21 -7.79 -0.37
N VAL A 249 -12.65 -9.05 -0.43
CA VAL A 249 -11.77 -10.21 -0.62
C VAL A 249 -12.32 -11.04 -1.77
N ASN A 250 -11.44 -11.46 -2.67
CA ASN A 250 -11.75 -12.41 -3.70
C ASN A 250 -10.87 -13.66 -3.48
N GLU A 251 -11.41 -14.65 -2.78
CA GLU A 251 -10.67 -15.87 -2.40
C GLU A 251 -10.24 -16.69 -3.62
N GLU A 252 -11.00 -16.69 -4.71
CA GLU A 252 -10.66 -17.43 -5.94
C GLU A 252 -9.38 -16.89 -6.58
N THR A 253 -9.23 -15.56 -6.57
CA THR A 253 -8.03 -14.88 -7.10
C THR A 253 -6.94 -14.68 -6.06
N GLY A 254 -7.25 -14.77 -4.77
CA GLY A 254 -6.32 -14.45 -3.68
C GLY A 254 -6.07 -12.95 -3.51
N ILE A 255 -6.99 -12.08 -3.91
CA ILE A 255 -6.81 -10.61 -3.88
C ILE A 255 -7.64 -9.98 -2.76
N VAL A 256 -7.04 -9.03 -2.06
CA VAL A 256 -7.72 -8.04 -1.21
C VAL A 256 -7.83 -6.74 -1.98
N ALA A 257 -9.01 -6.11 -1.94
CA ALA A 257 -9.25 -4.82 -2.55
C ALA A 257 -9.83 -3.82 -1.54
N THR A 258 -9.10 -2.76 -1.22
CA THR A 258 -9.59 -1.65 -0.39
C THR A 258 -9.99 -0.47 -1.28
N SER A 259 -11.29 -0.20 -1.36
CA SER A 259 -11.85 0.96 -2.07
C SER A 259 -11.96 2.17 -1.15
N ILE A 260 -11.51 3.33 -1.62
CA ILE A 260 -11.62 4.61 -0.93
C ILE A 260 -12.30 5.59 -1.87
N TYR A 261 -13.32 6.30 -1.38
CA TYR A 261 -13.91 7.44 -2.07
C TYR A 261 -13.88 8.68 -1.17
N ALA A 262 -13.14 9.69 -1.63
CA ALA A 262 -12.99 10.98 -0.96
C ALA A 262 -13.93 12.02 -1.59
N GLU A 263 -14.91 12.50 -0.83
CA GLU A 263 -15.96 13.38 -1.36
C GLU A 263 -15.40 14.76 -1.74
N PHE A 264 -14.45 15.30 -0.97
CA PHE A 264 -13.96 16.68 -1.13
C PHE A 264 -13.34 16.96 -2.51
N ASN A 265 -12.77 15.95 -3.17
CA ASN A 265 -12.14 16.07 -4.48
C ASN A 265 -12.71 15.12 -5.54
N GLY A 266 -13.73 14.33 -5.20
CA GLY A 266 -14.35 13.35 -6.10
C GLY A 266 -13.37 12.30 -6.61
N GLN A 267 -12.43 11.84 -5.78
CA GLN A 267 -11.48 10.80 -6.17
C GLN A 267 -11.83 9.46 -5.54
N CYS A 268 -11.69 8.41 -6.35
CA CYS A 268 -11.77 7.03 -5.93
C CYS A 268 -10.38 6.39 -6.08
N ARG A 269 -9.96 5.62 -5.09
CA ARG A 269 -8.77 4.77 -5.16
C ARG A 269 -9.19 3.33 -4.87
N LEU A 270 -8.76 2.39 -5.71
CA LEU A 270 -8.87 0.96 -5.43
C LEU A 270 -7.46 0.44 -5.18
N LEU A 271 -7.18 0.11 -3.93
CA LEU A 271 -5.92 -0.49 -3.50
C LEU A 271 -6.09 -2.01 -3.62
N MET A 272 -5.24 -2.68 -4.39
CA MET A 272 -5.27 -4.12 -4.55
C MET A 272 -3.93 -4.72 -4.14
N GLU A 273 -3.98 -5.79 -3.36
CA GLU A 273 -2.82 -6.53 -2.90
C GLU A 273 -3.14 -8.03 -2.78
N TRP A 274 -2.11 -8.87 -2.76
CA TRP A 274 -2.30 -10.31 -2.57
C TRP A 274 -2.59 -10.63 -1.10
N LEU A 275 -3.56 -11.52 -0.86
CA LEU A 275 -3.91 -12.02 0.47
C LEU A 275 -2.73 -12.75 1.15
N ASP A 276 -1.79 -13.28 0.38
CA ASP A 276 -0.56 -13.90 0.92
C ASP A 276 0.45 -12.88 1.48
N ASN A 277 0.32 -11.60 1.13
CA ASN A 277 1.23 -10.53 1.57
C ASN A 277 0.69 -9.74 2.78
N THR A 278 -0.62 -9.82 3.06
CA THR A 278 -1.29 -9.01 4.07
C THR A 278 -2.32 -9.82 4.83
N GLU A 279 -2.46 -9.56 6.12
CA GLU A 279 -3.58 -10.04 6.92
C GLU A 279 -4.66 -8.96 7.03
N LEU A 280 -5.92 -9.35 7.12
CA LEU A 280 -7.03 -8.42 7.31
C LEU A 280 -7.21 -8.06 8.80
N PRO A 281 -7.66 -6.83 9.11
CA PRO A 281 -8.10 -6.48 10.46
C PRO A 281 -9.14 -7.47 10.98
N THR A 282 -8.96 -7.96 12.21
CA THR A 282 -9.88 -8.91 12.83
C THR A 282 -11.25 -8.27 12.99
N LYS A 283 -12.30 -8.98 12.54
CA LYS A 283 -13.69 -8.52 12.69
C LYS A 283 -14.04 -8.37 14.16
N ALA A 284 -14.91 -7.41 14.47
CA ALA A 284 -15.27 -7.08 15.85
C ALA A 284 -15.89 -8.29 16.58
N GLU A 285 -16.70 -9.08 15.87
CA GLU A 285 -17.30 -10.31 16.40
C GLU A 285 -16.28 -11.40 16.75
N ASP A 286 -15.12 -11.41 16.09
CA ASP A 286 -14.04 -12.40 16.28
C ASP A 286 -12.98 -11.94 17.29
N ASN A 287 -13.00 -10.67 17.70
CA ASN A 287 -12.14 -10.12 18.74
C ASN A 287 -12.57 -10.63 20.13
N LYS A 288 -12.12 -11.84 20.48
CA LYS A 288 -12.38 -12.50 21.77
C LYS A 288 -11.19 -12.38 22.71
N TYR A 289 -11.44 -12.00 23.96
CA TYR A 289 -10.43 -11.90 25.00
C TYR A 289 -11.04 -11.97 26.40
N THR A 290 -10.21 -12.22 27.41
CA THR A 290 -10.61 -12.26 28.82
C THR A 290 -9.89 -11.14 29.58
N PRO A 291 -10.61 -10.12 30.07
CA PRO A 291 -10.01 -9.07 30.89
C PRO A 291 -9.41 -9.63 32.19
N VAL A 292 -8.31 -9.04 32.65
CA VAL A 292 -7.74 -9.28 33.98
C VAL A 292 -8.47 -8.38 34.97
N GLU A 293 -9.07 -8.99 36.00
CA GLU A 293 -9.85 -8.24 36.99
C GLU A 293 -8.98 -7.20 37.73
N GLY A 294 -9.46 -5.95 37.76
CA GLY A 294 -8.77 -4.84 38.43
C GLY A 294 -7.58 -4.26 37.66
N LEU A 295 -7.23 -4.80 36.48
CA LEU A 295 -6.14 -4.25 35.68
C LEU A 295 -6.62 -3.04 34.86
N GLU A 296 -6.04 -1.87 35.13
CA GLU A 296 -6.31 -0.65 34.38
C GLU A 296 -5.56 -0.66 33.04
N SER A 297 -6.26 -0.32 31.95
CA SER A 297 -5.61 0.00 30.69
C SER A 297 -4.85 1.33 30.80
N SER A 298 -3.78 1.48 30.02
CA SER A 298 -2.96 2.68 30.08
C SER A 298 -2.27 2.98 28.75
N ILE A 299 -1.91 4.24 28.55
CA ILE A 299 -0.97 4.70 27.53
C ILE A 299 0.28 5.17 28.25
N THR A 300 1.43 4.58 27.94
CA THR A 300 2.74 4.95 28.50
C THR A 300 3.61 5.53 27.41
N GLN A 301 3.95 6.81 27.55
CA GLN A 301 5.04 7.43 26.80
C GLN A 301 6.35 7.10 27.49
N ILE A 302 7.27 6.48 26.74
CA ILE A 302 8.53 6.00 27.28
C ILE A 302 9.59 7.07 27.09
N GLY A 303 10.30 7.37 28.18
CA GLY A 303 11.37 8.37 28.21
C GLY A 303 12.50 8.08 27.22
N LEU A 304 13.10 9.16 26.77
CA LEU A 304 14.11 9.25 25.75
C LEU A 304 15.47 9.48 26.40
N TRP A 305 16.20 8.37 26.59
CA TRP A 305 17.39 8.29 27.41
C TRP A 305 18.42 9.41 27.25
N TYR A 306 18.88 9.89 28.39
CA TYR A 306 20.05 10.74 28.62
C TYR A 306 21.21 9.92 29.18
N ALA A 307 22.36 9.99 28.50
CA ALA A 307 23.62 9.51 29.05
C ALA A 307 23.98 10.31 30.31
N ASN A 308 23.72 9.73 31.49
CA ASN A 308 24.14 10.30 32.76
C ASN A 308 25.67 10.39 32.84
N GLY A 309 26.19 11.61 32.95
CA GLY A 309 27.47 11.92 33.58
C GLY A 309 28.64 12.31 32.65
N ASN A 310 28.95 13.61 32.62
CA ASN A 310 30.24 14.19 32.24
C ASN A 310 30.71 14.17 30.77
N THR A 311 29.86 13.88 29.78
CA THR A 311 30.20 14.21 28.38
C THR A 311 29.72 15.63 28.08
N PRO A 312 30.62 16.61 27.85
CA PRO A 312 30.20 17.96 27.49
C PRO A 312 29.41 17.91 26.20
N LEU A 313 28.26 18.60 26.19
CA LEU A 313 27.69 19.18 24.99
C LEU A 313 28.83 19.83 24.19
N ILE A 314 28.85 19.60 22.87
CA ILE A 314 29.78 20.16 21.88
C ILE A 314 31.02 19.30 21.61
N SER A 315 30.90 18.40 20.64
CA SER A 315 31.80 18.46 19.49
C SER A 315 30.96 18.60 18.22
N PRO A 316 31.32 19.51 17.29
CA PRO A 316 30.67 19.53 15.97
C PRO A 316 30.90 18.18 15.30
N PRO A 317 30.05 17.77 14.34
CA PRO A 317 30.15 16.47 13.71
C PRO A 317 31.60 16.24 13.26
N ASN A 318 32.17 15.09 13.63
CA ASN A 318 33.20 14.54 12.77
C ASN A 318 32.54 14.33 11.38
N ALA A 319 33.34 14.39 10.31
CA ALA A 319 32.88 14.44 8.91
C ALA A 319 31.99 13.25 8.46
N GLU A 320 31.59 12.37 9.38
CA GLU A 320 30.84 11.14 9.19
C GLU A 320 29.47 11.14 9.91
N GLY A 321 29.12 12.15 10.72
CA GLY A 321 27.75 12.36 11.25
C GLY A 321 27.22 11.33 12.27
N ARG A 322 28.08 10.47 12.83
CA ARG A 322 27.65 9.25 13.58
C ARG A 322 27.41 9.40 15.09
N GLU A 323 27.70 10.54 15.70
CA GLU A 323 27.57 10.70 17.17
C GLU A 323 26.17 11.16 17.64
N TYR A 324 25.29 11.63 16.74
CA TYR A 324 23.98 12.19 17.08
C TYR A 324 22.99 11.16 17.65
N TYR A 325 22.91 9.99 17.01
CA TYR A 325 21.88 8.97 17.26
C TYR A 325 22.02 8.17 18.56
N ASN A 326 23.11 8.39 19.31
CA ASN A 326 23.40 7.65 20.54
C ASN A 326 22.83 8.31 21.80
N TYR A 327 22.28 9.53 21.76
CA TYR A 327 22.02 10.35 22.95
C TYR A 327 20.58 10.84 23.14
N PHE A 328 19.64 10.32 22.36
CA PHE A 328 18.20 10.49 22.57
C PHE A 328 17.46 9.29 21.97
N ASN A 329 16.22 9.08 22.41
CA ASN A 329 15.30 8.13 21.80
C ASN A 329 14.30 8.92 20.94
N GLY A 330 13.72 8.34 19.88
CA GLY A 330 12.73 9.03 19.05
C GLY A 330 11.33 8.94 19.64
N MET A 331 10.49 8.06 19.08
CA MET A 331 9.12 7.86 19.56
C MET A 331 8.90 6.41 20.04
N SER A 332 8.30 6.24 21.22
CA SER A 332 8.04 4.92 21.81
C SER A 332 6.87 4.96 22.79
N TYR A 333 5.85 4.14 22.54
CA TYR A 333 4.71 3.97 23.44
C TYR A 333 4.41 2.51 23.72
N ALA A 334 4.01 2.22 24.96
CA ALA A 334 3.38 0.96 25.35
C ALA A 334 1.96 1.26 25.83
N ILE A 335 0.97 0.58 25.24
CA ILE A 335 -0.45 0.73 25.57
C ILE A 335 -0.92 -0.59 26.17
N ARG A 336 -1.18 -0.63 27.47
CA ARG A 336 -1.66 -1.84 28.16
C ARG A 336 -3.16 -2.01 27.96
N LEU A 337 -3.56 -3.17 27.47
CA LEU A 337 -4.94 -3.56 27.21
C LEU A 337 -5.55 -4.25 28.44
N ALA A 338 -6.88 -4.42 28.44
CA ALA A 338 -7.62 -4.94 29.58
C ALA A 338 -7.30 -6.41 29.92
N ASP A 339 -6.76 -7.19 28.99
CA ASP A 339 -6.27 -8.56 29.24
C ASP A 339 -4.79 -8.60 29.68
N GLY A 340 -4.13 -7.44 29.78
CA GLY A 340 -2.73 -7.31 30.15
C GLY A 340 -1.73 -7.44 29.00
N SER A 341 -2.19 -7.71 27.78
CA SER A 341 -1.36 -7.59 26.57
C SER A 341 -1.13 -6.13 26.19
N PHE A 342 -0.24 -5.88 25.24
CA PHE A 342 0.18 -4.54 24.84
C PHE A 342 -0.04 -4.25 23.36
N ILE A 343 -0.38 -3.01 23.05
CA ILE A 343 -0.09 -2.39 21.76
C ILE A 343 1.20 -1.59 21.93
N VAL A 344 2.16 -1.80 21.04
CA VAL A 344 3.38 -0.98 20.98
C VAL A 344 3.29 -0.08 19.76
N VAL A 345 3.70 1.18 19.91
CA VAL A 345 3.75 2.16 18.82
C VAL A 345 5.18 2.63 18.65
N ASP A 346 5.75 2.37 17.46
CA ASP A 346 7.15 2.56 17.13
C ASP A 346 8.05 1.94 18.19
N GLY A 347 9.20 2.53 18.50
CA GLY A 347 9.91 2.13 19.68
C GLY A 347 11.28 2.77 19.83
N GLY A 348 11.74 3.54 18.85
CA GLY A 348 12.88 4.41 19.06
C GLY A 348 14.04 4.18 18.10
N HIS A 349 15.15 4.84 18.42
CA HIS A 349 16.43 4.69 17.74
C HIS A 349 17.04 3.30 17.86
N ASP A 350 18.01 3.00 16.97
CA ASP A 350 18.83 1.78 16.98
C ASP A 350 19.81 1.81 18.17
N ASN A 351 19.25 1.69 19.38
CA ASN A 351 19.95 1.80 20.64
C ASN A 351 19.52 0.65 21.59
N PRO A 352 20.47 -0.14 22.13
CA PRO A 352 20.18 -1.18 23.13
C PRO A 352 19.45 -0.68 24.38
N VAL A 353 19.69 0.56 24.80
CA VAL A 353 19.06 1.17 25.99
C VAL A 353 17.58 1.43 25.73
N SER A 354 17.21 1.99 24.58
CA SER A 354 15.80 2.17 24.19
C SER A 354 15.06 0.82 24.16
N ALA A 355 15.68 -0.21 23.60
CA ALA A 355 15.14 -1.57 23.61
C ALA A 355 14.99 -2.13 25.03
N GLN A 356 15.95 -1.88 25.92
CA GLN A 356 15.88 -2.32 27.32
C GLN A 356 14.80 -1.56 28.09
N ASN A 357 14.65 -0.25 27.86
CA ASN A 357 13.62 0.56 28.49
C ASN A 357 12.22 0.09 28.11
N LEU A 358 11.95 -0.09 26.81
CA LEU A 358 10.68 -0.66 26.36
C LEU A 358 10.41 -2.02 27.02
N TYR A 359 11.39 -2.93 26.99
CA TYR A 359 11.24 -4.24 27.63
C TYR A 359 10.97 -4.14 29.14
N ASN A 360 11.69 -3.29 29.86
CA ASN A 360 11.49 -3.10 31.31
C ASN A 360 10.10 -2.55 31.62
N ILE A 361 9.59 -1.59 30.83
CA ILE A 361 8.23 -1.07 30.97
C ILE A 361 7.20 -2.17 30.74
N LEU A 362 7.34 -2.95 29.66
CA LEU A 362 6.45 -4.07 29.38
C LEU A 362 6.47 -5.10 30.52
N LYS A 363 7.66 -5.43 31.03
CA LYS A 363 7.85 -6.41 32.10
C LYS A 363 7.25 -5.95 33.43
N GLU A 364 7.44 -4.68 33.79
CA GLU A 364 6.87 -4.09 35.01
C GLU A 364 5.34 -4.00 34.93
N GLN A 365 4.80 -3.70 33.75
CA GLN A 365 3.36 -3.50 33.55
C GLN A 365 2.57 -4.78 33.28
N ALA A 366 3.25 -5.86 32.89
CA ALA A 366 2.62 -7.12 32.56
C ALA A 366 2.10 -7.82 33.83
N PRO A 367 0.88 -8.39 33.80
CA PRO A 367 0.41 -9.24 34.89
C PRO A 367 1.21 -10.55 35.00
N ASP A 368 1.81 -11.01 33.89
CA ASP A 368 2.73 -12.14 33.82
C ASP A 368 4.05 -11.70 33.14
N PRO A 369 5.06 -11.30 33.93
CA PRO A 369 6.34 -10.79 33.41
C PRO A 369 7.21 -11.81 32.66
N ASP A 370 6.84 -13.10 32.68
CA ASP A 370 7.54 -14.18 32.00
C ASP A 370 6.83 -14.59 30.68
N ASN A 371 5.62 -14.08 30.43
CA ASN A 371 4.82 -14.34 29.22
C ASN A 371 4.17 -13.04 28.71
N ILE A 372 4.99 -12.11 28.25
CA ILE A 372 4.55 -10.81 27.76
C ILE A 372 4.01 -10.96 26.34
N VAL A 373 2.83 -10.40 26.06
CA VAL A 373 2.22 -10.42 24.73
C VAL A 373 2.10 -9.00 24.18
N ILE A 374 2.72 -8.75 23.04
CA ILE A 374 2.46 -7.59 22.18
C ILE A 374 1.40 -8.01 21.15
N ALA A 375 0.15 -7.64 21.39
CA ALA A 375 -0.99 -7.97 20.54
C ALA A 375 -0.89 -7.28 19.16
N ALA A 376 -0.28 -6.09 19.11
CA ALA A 376 0.08 -5.43 17.86
C ALA A 376 1.24 -4.45 18.05
N TRP A 377 2.10 -4.39 17.05
CA TRP A 377 3.13 -3.38 16.93
C TRP A 377 2.79 -2.48 15.74
N PHE A 378 2.29 -1.27 16.02
CA PHE A 378 2.06 -0.24 15.00
C PHE A 378 3.37 0.49 14.72
N ILE A 379 3.71 0.62 13.44
CA ILE A 379 4.84 1.46 13.02
C ILE A 379 4.32 2.63 12.19
N SER A 380 4.64 3.85 12.62
CA SER A 380 4.20 5.08 11.98
C SER A 380 4.80 5.21 10.58
N HIS A 381 6.13 5.23 10.49
CA HIS A 381 6.92 5.30 9.26
C HIS A 381 8.33 4.76 9.53
N ASP A 382 9.18 4.70 8.51
CA ASP A 382 10.44 3.96 8.59
C ASP A 382 11.65 4.77 9.03
N HIS A 383 11.53 5.98 9.56
CA HIS A 383 12.69 6.68 10.12
C HIS A 383 13.33 5.93 11.29
N SER A 384 14.64 6.14 11.45
CA SER A 384 15.46 5.38 12.38
C SER A 384 15.08 5.59 13.84
N ASP A 385 14.50 6.73 14.19
CA ASP A 385 14.07 7.10 15.54
C ASP A 385 12.69 6.53 15.89
N HIS A 386 12.02 5.89 14.93
CA HIS A 386 10.79 5.12 15.10
C HIS A 386 11.07 3.62 15.04
N THR A 387 11.87 3.18 14.07
CA THR A 387 12.09 1.75 13.76
C THR A 387 13.47 1.21 14.15
N GLY A 388 14.40 2.05 14.58
CA GLY A 388 15.76 1.62 14.91
C GLY A 388 15.80 0.54 15.98
N ILE A 389 14.89 0.61 16.95
CA ILE A 389 14.78 -0.32 18.09
C ILE A 389 14.73 -1.79 17.65
N PHE A 390 14.18 -2.10 16.48
CA PHE A 390 13.95 -3.48 16.06
C PHE A 390 15.25 -4.29 15.97
N GLY A 391 16.37 -3.65 15.61
CA GLY A 391 17.68 -4.29 15.61
C GLY A 391 18.17 -4.78 16.97
N ASN A 392 17.65 -4.20 18.07
CA ASN A 392 18.05 -4.51 19.44
C ASN A 392 16.96 -5.22 20.25
N PHE A 393 15.73 -5.25 19.75
CA PHE A 393 14.59 -5.87 20.43
C PHE A 393 14.24 -7.23 19.83
N ILE A 394 14.13 -7.31 18.50
CA ILE A 394 13.65 -8.51 17.80
C ILE A 394 14.64 -9.66 18.00
N GLY A 395 14.13 -10.79 18.49
CA GLY A 395 14.91 -11.99 18.75
C GLY A 395 15.72 -11.97 20.05
N LYS A 396 15.82 -10.83 20.76
CA LYS A 396 16.57 -10.70 22.03
C LYS A 396 15.77 -11.16 23.24
N TYR A 397 14.54 -10.65 23.40
CA TYR A 397 13.67 -10.97 24.53
C TYR A 397 12.75 -12.15 24.18
N LYS A 398 13.00 -13.31 24.81
CA LYS A 398 12.33 -14.59 24.46
C LYS A 398 11.00 -14.81 25.19
N ASP A 399 10.78 -14.04 26.24
CA ASP A 399 9.58 -13.92 27.05
C ASP A 399 8.55 -12.94 26.46
N VAL A 400 8.83 -12.39 25.27
CA VAL A 400 7.93 -11.51 24.53
C VAL A 400 7.45 -12.20 23.26
N GLU A 401 6.14 -12.41 23.17
CA GLU A 401 5.45 -12.79 21.95
C GLU A 401 4.94 -11.53 21.22
N ILE A 402 5.02 -11.53 19.88
CA ILE A 402 4.45 -10.48 19.04
C ILE A 402 3.45 -11.13 18.09
N GLU A 403 2.17 -10.80 18.23
CA GLU A 403 1.11 -11.39 17.42
C GLU A 403 1.05 -10.77 16.02
N ARG A 404 1.23 -9.43 15.91
CA ARG A 404 0.99 -8.68 14.67
C ARG A 404 1.92 -7.48 14.50
N PHE A 405 2.30 -7.18 13.26
CA PHE A 405 2.92 -5.93 12.84
C PHE A 405 1.98 -5.17 11.90
N ILE A 406 1.81 -3.86 12.11
CA ILE A 406 0.85 -3.04 11.36
C ILE A 406 1.58 -1.78 10.88
N TYR A 407 1.69 -1.60 9.56
CA TYR A 407 2.39 -0.47 8.96
C TYR A 407 1.91 -0.24 7.53
N ASN A 408 2.34 0.87 6.91
CA ASN A 408 2.18 1.08 5.48
C ASN A 408 3.39 1.87 4.96
N PHE A 409 4.45 1.17 4.57
CA PHE A 409 5.65 1.82 4.05
C PHE A 409 5.55 2.01 2.53
N PRO A 410 5.74 3.23 2.02
CA PRO A 410 5.83 3.47 0.59
C PRO A 410 7.15 2.97 0.00
N GLY A 411 7.21 2.88 -1.32
CA GLY A 411 8.43 2.53 -2.04
C GLY A 411 9.32 3.75 -2.30
N GLU A 412 10.57 3.51 -2.71
CA GLU A 412 11.55 4.56 -3.01
C GLU A 412 11.05 5.50 -4.12
N GLU A 413 10.29 4.96 -5.08
CA GLU A 413 9.67 5.71 -6.19
C GLU A 413 8.66 6.75 -5.72
N LEU A 414 8.09 6.59 -4.53
CA LEU A 414 7.17 7.54 -3.92
C LEU A 414 7.87 8.54 -2.99
N GLY A 415 9.21 8.54 -2.95
CA GLY A 415 10.00 9.44 -2.12
C GLY A 415 10.25 8.92 -0.70
N ASN A 416 10.11 7.62 -0.47
CA ASN A 416 10.47 6.98 0.81
C ASN A 416 11.94 6.56 0.83
N GLU A 417 12.68 6.88 1.90
CA GLU A 417 14.04 6.37 2.08
C GLU A 417 14.00 4.95 2.70
N GLU A 418 13.70 3.93 1.88
CA GLU A 418 13.27 2.56 2.28
C GLU A 418 14.28 1.75 3.15
N GLY A 419 15.45 2.30 3.48
CA GLY A 419 16.56 1.57 4.11
C GLY A 419 16.16 0.85 5.41
N MET A 420 15.42 1.53 6.28
CA MET A 420 15.00 0.99 7.58
C MET A 420 13.76 0.09 7.47
N GLY A 421 12.79 0.41 6.61
CA GLY A 421 11.62 -0.44 6.35
C GLY A 421 12.05 -1.82 5.81
N LYS A 422 13.04 -1.85 4.93
CA LYS A 422 13.64 -3.10 4.42
C LYS A 422 14.33 -3.92 5.53
N LYS A 423 15.06 -3.26 6.44
CA LYS A 423 15.69 -3.91 7.60
C LYS A 423 14.62 -4.53 8.51
N LEU A 424 13.54 -3.80 8.80
CA LEU A 424 12.43 -4.28 9.60
C LEU A 424 11.77 -5.52 8.98
N ARG A 425 11.40 -5.49 7.70
CA ARG A 425 10.84 -6.66 6.98
C ARG A 425 11.74 -7.90 7.08
N SER A 426 13.05 -7.72 6.92
CA SER A 426 14.04 -8.81 7.05
C SER A 426 14.06 -9.40 8.47
N LEU A 427 14.02 -8.54 9.50
CA LEU A 427 13.97 -8.97 10.90
C LEU A 427 12.67 -9.71 11.23
N ILE A 428 11.52 -9.22 10.79
CA ILE A 428 10.22 -9.89 10.99
C ILE A 428 10.26 -11.27 10.33
N LYS A 429 10.65 -11.36 9.06
CA LYS A 429 10.72 -12.65 8.34
C LYS A 429 11.68 -13.64 9.01
N GLY A 430 12.79 -13.17 9.58
CA GLY A 430 13.80 -14.02 10.20
C GLY A 430 13.43 -14.53 11.60
N PHE A 431 12.75 -13.72 12.41
CA PHE A 431 12.50 -14.02 13.83
C PHE A 431 11.04 -14.31 14.16
N TYR A 432 10.11 -13.79 13.36
CA TYR A 432 8.67 -13.94 13.53
C TYR A 432 8.00 -14.36 12.20
N PRO A 433 8.39 -15.49 11.60
CA PRO A 433 7.86 -15.93 10.30
C PRO A 433 6.35 -16.22 10.32
N ASN A 434 5.74 -16.35 11.50
CA ASN A 434 4.31 -16.60 11.68
C ASN A 434 3.54 -15.35 12.19
N ALA A 435 4.22 -14.23 12.44
CA ALA A 435 3.52 -13.02 12.86
C ALA A 435 2.70 -12.48 11.70
N LYS A 436 1.48 -12.02 12.01
CA LYS A 436 0.60 -11.45 11.00
C LYS A 436 1.12 -10.06 10.62
N ILE A 437 1.26 -9.81 9.33
CA ILE A 437 1.66 -8.50 8.80
C ILE A 437 0.43 -7.89 8.18
N ILE A 438 0.03 -6.69 8.60
CA ILE A 438 -1.11 -5.97 8.03
C ILE A 438 -0.59 -4.70 7.38
N LYS A 439 -0.79 -4.57 6.05
CA LYS A 439 -0.68 -3.28 5.37
C LYS A 439 -1.92 -2.46 5.71
N ALA A 440 -1.74 -1.42 6.52
CA ALA A 440 -2.87 -0.63 6.99
C ALA A 440 -3.36 0.32 5.90
N HIS A 441 -4.67 0.47 5.79
CA HIS A 441 -5.30 1.40 4.84
C HIS A 441 -6.33 2.31 5.54
N PRO A 442 -6.56 3.54 5.04
CA PRO A 442 -7.53 4.47 5.62
C PRO A 442 -8.94 3.88 5.65
N GLY A 443 -9.67 4.20 6.72
CA GLY A 443 -11.02 3.70 6.99
C GLY A 443 -11.08 2.31 7.63
N GLN A 444 -9.99 1.54 7.64
CA GLN A 444 -9.96 0.25 8.35
C GLN A 444 -10.15 0.45 9.86
N GLU A 445 -10.91 -0.47 10.47
CA GLU A 445 -11.09 -0.55 11.92
C GLU A 445 -10.38 -1.80 12.47
N PHE A 446 -9.53 -1.60 13.47
CA PHE A 446 -8.82 -2.65 14.18
C PHE A 446 -9.42 -2.80 15.58
N ASN A 447 -9.98 -3.98 15.87
CA ASN A 447 -10.47 -4.33 17.19
C ASN A 447 -9.44 -5.21 17.87
N ILE A 448 -8.66 -4.64 18.80
CA ILE A 448 -7.57 -5.32 19.51
C ILE A 448 -7.91 -5.29 20.99
N ARG A 449 -8.49 -6.38 21.47
CA ARG A 449 -9.00 -6.46 22.86
C ARG A 449 -10.01 -5.35 23.13
N ASN A 450 -9.82 -4.52 24.15
CA ASN A 450 -10.68 -3.37 24.45
C ASN A 450 -10.34 -2.10 23.67
N ALA A 451 -9.32 -2.11 22.81
CA ALA A 451 -9.00 -1.00 21.94
C ALA A 451 -9.73 -1.12 20.60
N LYS A 452 -10.41 -0.04 20.19
CA LYS A 452 -10.94 0.13 18.84
C LYS A 452 -10.14 1.22 18.14
N ILE A 453 -9.43 0.89 17.06
CA ILE A 453 -8.56 1.81 16.34
C ILE A 453 -9.11 2.04 14.94
N THR A 454 -9.28 3.30 14.55
CA THR A 454 -9.66 3.70 13.20
C THR A 454 -8.44 4.30 12.50
N MET A 455 -8.06 3.72 11.36
CA MET A 455 -6.98 4.26 10.51
C MET A 455 -7.51 5.46 9.73
N LEU A 456 -6.95 6.65 9.95
CA LEU A 456 -7.43 7.89 9.34
C LEU A 456 -6.60 8.30 8.12
N TYR A 457 -5.30 8.04 8.17
CA TYR A 457 -4.40 8.40 7.08
C TYR A 457 -3.27 7.39 6.93
N THR A 458 -2.96 7.10 5.68
CA THR A 458 -1.71 6.55 5.17
C THR A 458 -1.42 7.31 3.88
N MET A 459 -0.31 7.00 3.20
CA MET A 459 -0.06 7.56 1.87
C MET A 459 -1.19 7.25 0.86
N ASP A 460 -2.03 6.25 1.11
CA ASP A 460 -3.12 5.89 0.21
C ASP A 460 -4.19 6.98 0.08
N VAL A 461 -4.19 8.00 0.94
CA VAL A 461 -4.99 9.22 0.78
C VAL A 461 -4.12 10.49 0.69
N TYR A 462 -2.83 10.33 0.44
CA TYR A 462 -1.97 11.44 0.04
C TYR A 462 -2.21 11.75 -1.44
N PHE A 463 -2.82 12.90 -1.71
CA PHE A 463 -3.26 13.30 -3.06
C PHE A 463 -2.18 14.05 -3.86
N LYS A 464 -0.90 13.75 -3.59
CA LYS A 464 0.26 14.18 -4.41
C LYS A 464 0.99 12.94 -4.93
N ASP A 465 1.73 13.11 -6.02
CA ASP A 465 2.40 11.99 -6.71
C ASP A 465 3.51 11.34 -5.87
N THR A 466 4.31 12.16 -5.17
CA THR A 466 5.41 11.70 -4.31
C THR A 466 5.41 12.44 -2.98
N LEU A 467 5.99 11.84 -1.95
CA LEU A 467 6.29 12.51 -0.69
C LEU A 467 7.23 13.68 -0.94
N SER A 468 6.93 14.80 -0.30
CA SER A 468 7.86 15.91 -0.15
C SER A 468 8.86 15.67 0.98
N ASP A 469 8.50 14.78 1.92
CA ASP A 469 9.27 14.42 3.10
C ASP A 469 8.79 13.05 3.59
N THR A 470 9.71 12.15 3.94
CA THR A 470 9.43 10.77 4.39
C THR A 470 8.52 10.71 5.63
N ASN A 471 8.51 11.74 6.48
CA ASN A 471 7.60 11.83 7.61
C ASN A 471 6.12 11.81 7.17
N ASN A 472 5.82 12.23 5.95
CA ASN A 472 4.47 12.16 5.37
C ASN A 472 4.01 10.74 5.04
N ALA A 473 4.88 9.73 5.17
CA ALA A 473 4.52 8.32 5.17
C ALA A 473 3.87 7.86 6.49
N SER A 474 3.95 8.67 7.55
CA SER A 474 3.38 8.34 8.86
C SER A 474 1.92 7.90 8.75
N ILE A 475 1.60 6.71 9.26
CA ILE A 475 0.20 6.31 9.46
C ILE A 475 -0.39 7.07 10.64
N VAL A 476 -1.61 7.58 10.47
CA VAL A 476 -2.35 8.32 11.50
C VAL A 476 -3.59 7.55 11.87
N TRP A 477 -3.81 7.36 13.16
CA TRP A 477 -4.97 6.62 13.65
C TRP A 477 -5.49 7.20 14.95
N LYS A 478 -6.78 6.94 15.18
CA LYS A 478 -7.48 7.29 16.41
C LYS A 478 -7.91 6.01 17.12
N MET A 479 -7.63 5.91 18.40
CA MET A 479 -8.01 4.79 19.24
C MET A 479 -9.06 5.22 20.26
N GLU A 480 -10.14 4.45 20.39
CA GLU A 480 -11.00 4.45 21.56
C GLU A 480 -10.52 3.38 22.55
N LEU A 481 -10.30 3.78 23.80
CA LEU A 481 -9.87 2.92 24.89
C LEU A 481 -10.58 3.38 26.17
N ASN A 482 -11.37 2.49 26.78
CA ASN A 482 -12.13 2.76 28.02
C ASN A 482 -12.98 4.05 27.96
N GLY A 483 -13.60 4.33 26.80
CA GLY A 483 -14.43 5.53 26.61
C GLY A 483 -13.65 6.85 26.54
N LYS A 484 -12.34 6.77 26.29
CA LYS A 484 -11.46 7.90 25.96
C LYS A 484 -10.81 7.68 24.61
N THR A 485 -10.32 8.76 24.01
CA THR A 485 -9.79 8.78 22.65
C THR A 485 -8.34 9.24 22.61
N PHE A 486 -7.50 8.52 21.87
CA PHE A 486 -6.10 8.83 21.63
C PHE A 486 -5.83 8.97 20.14
N MET A 487 -5.28 10.12 19.73
CA MET A 487 -4.82 10.39 18.37
C MET A 487 -3.31 10.20 18.28
N CYS A 488 -2.86 9.27 17.44
CA CYS A 488 -1.45 9.10 17.11
C CYS A 488 -1.16 9.63 15.71
N LEU A 489 -0.24 10.59 15.62
CA LEU A 489 0.10 11.32 14.40
C LEU A 489 1.42 10.86 13.75
N GLY A 490 2.24 10.09 14.48
CA GLY A 490 3.63 9.82 14.08
C GLY A 490 4.39 11.12 13.90
N ASP A 491 5.09 11.24 12.77
CA ASP A 491 5.78 12.47 12.38
C ASP A 491 5.05 13.25 11.29
N TYR A 492 3.77 12.95 11.08
CA TYR A 492 3.02 13.54 10.00
C TYR A 492 3.02 15.07 10.05
N SER A 493 3.44 15.71 8.95
CA SER A 493 3.69 17.14 8.86
C SER A 493 2.86 17.82 7.75
N GLU A 494 3.41 17.92 6.54
CA GLU A 494 2.91 18.74 5.43
C GLU A 494 1.59 18.27 4.83
N GLY A 495 1.05 17.14 5.29
CA GLY A 495 -0.22 16.61 4.81
C GLY A 495 -1.41 16.84 5.75
N GLY A 496 -1.27 17.63 6.83
CA GLY A 496 -2.40 17.98 7.71
C GLY A 496 -3.66 18.47 6.98
N ASP A 497 -3.51 19.14 5.83
CA ASP A 497 -4.62 19.53 4.96
C ASP A 497 -5.47 18.32 4.49
N THR A 498 -4.86 17.17 4.28
CA THR A 498 -5.56 15.93 3.92
C THR A 498 -6.54 15.52 5.02
N LEU A 499 -6.13 15.55 6.28
CA LEU A 499 -7.01 15.24 7.41
C LEU A 499 -8.14 16.27 7.52
N LEU A 500 -7.84 17.56 7.32
CA LEU A 500 -8.83 18.64 7.37
C LEU A 500 -9.83 18.59 6.21
N ASN A 501 -9.41 18.10 5.04
CA ASN A 501 -10.26 17.92 3.87
C ASN A 501 -11.14 16.67 3.96
N LEU A 502 -10.62 15.60 4.59
CA LEU A 502 -11.36 14.36 4.74
C LEU A 502 -12.30 14.40 5.95
N TYR A 503 -11.90 15.00 7.07
CA TYR A 503 -12.56 14.75 8.34
C TYR A 503 -13.03 16.01 9.05
N SER A 504 -14.21 15.91 9.65
CA SER A 504 -14.81 16.95 10.46
C SER A 504 -14.08 17.11 11.81
N ALA A 505 -14.36 18.23 12.49
CA ALA A 505 -13.86 18.45 13.85
C ALA A 505 -14.37 17.39 14.83
N GLU A 506 -15.59 16.88 14.63
CA GLU A 506 -16.18 15.83 15.47
C GLU A 506 -15.42 14.51 15.33
N THR A 507 -15.08 14.14 14.10
CA THR A 507 -14.25 12.96 13.80
C THR A 507 -12.87 13.06 14.41
N LEU A 508 -12.19 14.20 14.21
CA LEU A 508 -10.80 14.40 14.66
C LEU A 508 -10.67 14.60 16.17
N LYS A 509 -11.73 15.07 16.85
CA LYS A 509 -11.71 15.33 18.29
C LYS A 509 -11.20 14.13 19.06
N SER A 510 -10.20 14.34 19.90
CA SER A 510 -9.59 13.31 20.75
C SER A 510 -9.24 13.86 22.13
N ASP A 511 -9.28 13.03 23.17
CA ASP A 511 -8.95 13.45 24.55
C ASP A 511 -7.43 13.59 24.73
N ILE A 512 -6.67 12.73 24.06
CA ILE A 512 -5.21 12.65 24.14
C ILE A 512 -4.62 12.72 22.73
N VAL A 513 -3.54 13.47 22.54
CA VAL A 513 -2.78 13.49 21.27
C VAL A 513 -1.33 13.14 21.51
N GLN A 514 -0.72 12.38 20.61
CA GLN A 514 0.72 12.35 20.45
C GLN A 514 1.15 13.50 19.53
N VAL A 515 2.03 14.38 20.03
CA VAL A 515 2.51 15.55 19.30
C VAL A 515 3.40 15.13 18.14
N ALA A 516 2.98 15.46 16.93
CA ALA A 516 3.64 15.07 15.69
C ALA A 516 5.07 15.60 15.57
N HIS A 517 5.98 14.79 15.03
CA HIS A 517 7.34 15.17 14.62
C HIS A 517 8.14 15.82 15.75
N HIS A 518 7.99 15.25 16.95
CA HIS A 518 8.58 15.78 18.19
C HIS A 518 8.26 17.27 18.43
N GLY A 519 7.17 17.77 17.85
CA GLY A 519 6.75 19.17 17.88
C GLY A 519 7.50 20.11 16.93
N ILE A 520 8.50 19.64 16.17
CA ILE A 520 9.39 20.44 15.32
C ILE A 520 8.96 20.32 13.86
N SER A 521 8.45 21.40 13.24
CA SER A 521 8.00 21.35 11.84
C SER A 521 6.98 20.20 11.58
N GLY A 522 6.21 19.85 12.60
CA GLY A 522 5.18 18.81 12.52
C GLY A 522 3.85 19.34 11.98
N MET A 523 2.79 18.63 12.36
CA MET A 523 1.41 18.94 12.01
C MET A 523 1.01 20.42 12.21
N SER A 524 0.15 20.95 11.34
CA SER A 524 -0.34 22.34 11.41
C SER A 524 -1.18 22.62 12.66
N ASN A 525 -1.16 23.87 13.16
CA ASN A 525 -1.98 24.28 14.31
C ASN A 525 -3.48 24.04 14.07
N GLU A 526 -3.96 24.15 12.83
CA GLU A 526 -5.38 23.98 12.51
C GLU A 526 -5.86 22.55 12.80
N VAL A 527 -5.03 21.55 12.51
CA VAL A 527 -5.34 20.15 12.85
C VAL A 527 -5.45 19.98 14.37
N TYR A 528 -4.52 20.53 15.16
CA TYR A 528 -4.63 20.47 16.63
C TYR A 528 -5.86 21.19 17.18
N VAL A 529 -6.29 22.30 16.57
CA VAL A 529 -7.55 22.97 16.92
C VAL A 529 -8.76 22.05 16.71
N LYS A 530 -8.74 21.18 15.68
CA LYS A 530 -9.81 20.21 15.41
C LYS A 530 -9.71 18.99 16.31
N ILE A 531 -8.50 18.50 16.59
CA ILE A 531 -8.27 17.42 17.56
C ILE A 531 -8.72 17.85 18.96
N ALA A 532 -8.49 19.12 19.32
CA ALA A 532 -8.87 19.72 20.59
C ALA A 532 -8.55 18.84 21.82
N PRO A 533 -7.28 18.39 21.97
CA PRO A 533 -6.88 17.48 23.03
C PRO A 533 -6.97 18.11 24.42
N GLU A 534 -7.34 17.31 25.42
CA GLU A 534 -7.17 17.69 26.82
C GLU A 534 -5.74 17.43 27.28
N TYR A 535 -5.10 16.37 26.79
CA TYR A 535 -3.73 15.98 27.15
C TYR A 535 -2.84 15.80 25.92
N ALA A 536 -1.58 16.23 26.00
CA ALA A 536 -0.59 16.05 24.94
C ALA A 536 0.59 15.20 25.44
N LEU A 537 0.89 14.12 24.73
CA LEU A 537 2.09 13.32 24.88
C LEU A 537 3.12 13.83 23.86
N TRP A 538 4.19 14.47 24.33
CA TRP A 538 5.18 15.10 23.48
C TRP A 538 6.49 14.30 23.46
N PRO A 539 6.75 13.50 22.41
CA PRO A 539 7.92 12.62 22.33
C PRO A 539 9.17 13.42 21.94
N VAL A 540 9.66 14.30 22.81
CA VAL A 540 10.86 15.12 22.58
C VAL A 540 11.81 15.07 23.76
N ALA A 541 13.11 14.96 23.47
CA ALA A 541 14.19 14.90 24.46
C ALA A 541 14.70 16.30 24.83
N ASN A 542 15.38 16.42 25.99
CA ASN A 542 15.93 17.69 26.47
C ASN A 542 16.86 18.36 25.44
N PHE A 543 17.73 17.57 24.80
CA PHE A 543 18.66 18.11 23.80
C PHE A 543 17.94 18.75 22.61
N GLN A 544 16.85 18.16 22.12
CA GLN A 544 16.08 18.72 21.00
C GLN A 544 15.43 20.05 21.42
N LEU A 545 14.96 20.15 22.67
CA LEU A 545 14.47 21.43 23.21
C LEU A 545 15.60 22.46 23.35
N ASP A 546 16.77 22.07 23.88
CA ASP A 546 17.95 22.92 24.02
C ASP A 546 18.45 23.44 22.66
N TRP A 547 18.56 22.54 21.66
CA TRP A 547 18.98 22.84 20.29
C TRP A 547 18.08 23.88 19.62
N ASN A 548 16.77 23.81 19.88
CA ASN A 548 15.78 24.75 19.37
C ASN A 548 15.62 25.99 20.27
N GLY A 549 16.50 26.20 21.25
CA GLY A 549 16.51 27.39 22.11
C GLY A 549 15.42 27.42 23.19
N ILE A 550 14.78 26.28 23.47
CA ILE A 550 13.69 26.12 24.46
C ILE A 550 14.24 25.52 25.78
N GLY A 551 15.53 25.23 25.82
CA GLY A 551 16.23 24.56 26.91
C GLY A 551 16.20 25.25 28.29
N GLY A 552 15.87 24.46 29.33
CA GLY A 552 15.94 24.81 30.74
C GLY A 552 14.61 24.67 31.50
N ASN A 553 14.67 24.47 32.83
CA ASN A 553 13.51 24.48 33.75
C ASN A 553 12.82 25.86 33.89
N LYS A 554 12.67 26.60 32.78
CA LYS A 554 11.95 27.88 32.73
C LYS A 554 10.62 27.68 32.00
N PRO A 555 9.59 28.49 32.30
CA PRO A 555 8.42 28.57 31.44
C PRO A 555 8.88 28.85 30.00
N ILE A 556 8.27 28.15 29.05
CA ILE A 556 8.63 28.15 27.63
C ILE A 556 8.57 29.61 27.10
N ASP A 557 9.73 30.25 26.90
CA ASP A 557 9.83 31.65 26.44
C ASP A 557 10.10 31.68 24.92
N LEU A 558 9.11 32.16 24.16
CA LEU A 558 8.92 31.96 22.72
C LEU A 558 9.43 33.11 21.83
N THR A 559 10.53 33.77 22.19
CA THR A 559 11.01 34.95 21.41
C THR A 559 12.25 34.72 20.55
N ALA A 560 12.87 33.54 20.55
CA ALA A 560 14.08 33.28 19.78
C ALA A 560 13.79 32.53 18.47
N GLY A 561 13.74 33.27 17.36
CA GLY A 561 13.68 32.68 16.03
C GLY A 561 15.00 32.02 15.66
N SER A 562 15.02 30.69 15.56
CA SER A 562 15.88 29.93 14.63
C SER A 562 15.55 28.43 14.68
N HIS A 563 15.19 27.87 13.51
CA HIS A 563 15.00 26.45 13.17
C HIS A 563 13.73 25.76 13.73
N GLY A 564 12.73 25.57 12.85
CA GLY A 564 11.49 24.82 13.11
C GLY A 564 10.48 25.58 13.97
N ALA A 565 9.36 26.04 13.39
CA ALA A 565 8.29 26.60 14.21
C ALA A 565 7.68 25.46 15.04
N MET A 566 7.97 25.43 16.35
CA MET A 566 7.31 24.52 17.28
C MET A 566 5.79 24.74 17.24
N ASN A 567 5.01 23.68 17.44
CA ASN A 567 3.56 23.78 17.34
C ASN A 567 2.97 24.68 18.44
N LYS A 568 2.47 25.86 18.04
CA LYS A 568 1.97 26.89 18.95
C LYS A 568 0.76 26.42 19.76
N TYR A 569 -0.10 25.58 19.19
CA TYR A 569 -1.27 25.08 19.92
C TYR A 569 -0.85 24.30 21.17
N ILE A 570 0.10 23.37 21.02
CA ILE A 570 0.63 22.57 22.13
C ILE A 570 1.32 23.45 23.17
N LEU A 571 2.08 24.45 22.72
CA LEU A 571 2.77 25.40 23.59
C LEU A 571 1.83 26.29 24.41
N ASP A 572 0.61 26.54 23.93
CA ASP A 572 -0.39 27.34 24.63
C ASP A 572 -1.29 26.49 25.56
N MET A 573 -1.12 25.16 25.60
CA MET A 573 -1.84 24.28 26.52
C MET A 573 -1.34 24.47 27.97
N PRO A 574 -2.16 24.18 28.99
CA PRO A 574 -1.71 24.20 30.40
C PRO A 574 -0.56 23.21 30.64
N ASP A 575 0.50 23.64 31.32
CA ASP A 575 1.70 22.84 31.57
C ASP A 575 1.38 21.47 32.20
N GLU A 576 0.41 21.39 33.12
CA GLU A 576 -0.01 20.16 33.78
C GLU A 576 -0.72 19.15 32.86
N LYS A 577 -1.00 19.54 31.61
CA LYS A 577 -1.64 18.72 30.58
C LYS A 577 -0.69 18.31 29.46
N VAL A 578 0.55 18.80 29.48
CA VAL A 578 1.58 18.50 28.46
C VAL A 578 2.67 17.63 29.07
N PHE A 579 2.76 16.38 28.62
CA PHE A 579 3.72 15.39 29.09
C PHE A 579 4.88 15.26 28.12
N VAL A 580 5.96 15.97 28.40
CA VAL A 580 7.19 15.91 27.61
C VAL A 580 7.98 14.66 27.97
N ALA A 581 8.41 13.90 26.97
CA ALA A 581 9.07 12.61 27.19
C ALA A 581 10.40 12.76 27.93
N ARG A 582 11.30 13.67 27.54
CA ARG A 582 12.63 13.84 28.18
C ARG A 582 13.25 12.49 28.55
N ASP A 583 13.65 12.26 29.80
CA ASP A 583 13.92 10.92 30.37
C ASP A 583 12.70 10.30 31.07
N ASN A 584 11.64 11.09 31.19
CA ASN A 584 10.45 10.82 31.96
C ASN A 584 9.64 9.66 31.39
N VAL A 585 9.04 8.88 32.29
CA VAL A 585 7.97 7.94 31.94
C VAL A 585 6.65 8.60 32.29
N SER A 586 5.82 8.87 31.28
CA SER A 586 4.48 9.44 31.49
C SER A 586 3.43 8.38 31.23
N ILE A 587 2.54 8.16 32.20
CA ILE A 587 1.49 7.14 32.14
C ILE A 587 0.15 7.83 32.28
N ILE A 588 -0.73 7.60 31.31
CA ILE A 588 -2.15 7.94 31.37
C ILE A 588 -2.92 6.64 31.54
N ALA A 589 -3.46 6.40 32.74
CA ALA A 589 -4.25 5.22 33.06
C ALA A 589 -5.74 5.54 33.06
N PHE A 590 -6.56 4.56 32.69
CA PHE A 590 -8.01 4.65 32.64
C PHE A 590 -8.61 3.73 33.69
N ASP A 591 -9.33 4.31 34.66
CA ASP A 591 -10.08 3.48 35.61
C ASP A 591 -11.30 2.82 34.95
N LYS A 592 -12.00 1.99 35.71
CA LYS A 592 -13.20 1.25 35.25
C LYS A 592 -14.35 2.16 34.76
N ASP A 593 -14.37 3.42 35.20
CA ASP A 593 -15.41 4.39 34.87
C ASP A 593 -14.92 5.32 33.73
N GLY A 594 -13.72 5.08 33.20
CA GLY A 594 -13.09 5.84 32.13
C GLY A 594 -12.49 7.17 32.57
N ASN A 595 -12.26 7.38 33.87
CA ASN A 595 -11.56 8.57 34.35
C ASN A 595 -10.06 8.44 34.11
N ILE A 596 -9.43 9.56 33.77
CA ILE A 596 -7.99 9.64 33.51
C ILE A 596 -7.24 9.86 34.83
N LYS A 597 -6.22 9.03 35.07
CA LYS A 597 -5.17 9.25 36.08
C LYS A 597 -3.85 9.42 35.38
N THR A 598 -3.07 10.43 35.76
CA THR A 598 -1.77 10.70 35.18
C THR A 598 -0.66 10.52 36.22
N SER A 599 0.45 9.93 35.82
CA SER A 599 1.66 9.80 36.65
C SER A 599 2.89 10.02 35.79
N VAL A 600 3.89 10.70 36.36
CA VAL A 600 5.16 10.97 35.71
C VAL A 600 6.29 10.52 36.66
N TYR A 601 7.27 9.82 36.11
CA TYR A 601 8.50 9.41 36.77
C TYR A 601 9.67 10.07 36.06
N GLU A 602 10.76 10.39 36.76
CA GLU A 602 11.93 11.06 36.16
C GLU A 602 12.68 10.15 35.19
N THR A 603 12.69 8.85 35.46
CA THR A 603 13.38 7.87 34.62
C THR A 603 12.63 6.53 34.58
N VAL A 604 12.95 5.72 33.57
CA VAL A 604 12.51 4.30 33.54
C VAL A 604 12.99 3.55 34.78
N SER A 605 14.24 3.78 35.20
CA SER A 605 14.82 3.15 36.40
C SER A 605 14.07 3.50 37.69
N GLU A 606 13.65 4.76 37.84
CA GLU A 606 12.81 5.19 38.97
C GLU A 606 11.46 4.46 38.95
N TYR A 607 10.82 4.42 37.78
CA TYR A 607 9.52 3.77 37.62
C TYR A 607 9.54 2.29 38.02
N ILE A 608 10.57 1.54 37.57
CA ILE A 608 10.71 0.10 37.87
C ILE A 608 11.41 -0.17 39.22
N GLY A 609 11.64 0.85 40.05
CA GLY A 609 12.24 0.69 41.38
C GLY A 609 13.73 0.29 41.38
N LEU A 610 14.44 0.47 40.27
CA LEU A 610 15.90 0.28 40.16
C LEU A 610 16.62 1.59 40.46
N THR A 611 16.62 2.04 41.71
CA THR A 611 17.50 3.15 42.12
C THR A 611 18.94 2.65 42.31
N ASN A 612 19.91 3.32 41.66
CA ASN A 612 21.35 3.10 41.84
C ASN A 612 21.81 3.22 43.29
#